data_AF-G9YEJ5-F1
#
_entry.id   AF-G9YEJ5-F1
#
_cell.length_a   1.000
_cell.length_b   1.000
_cell.length_c   1.000
_cell.angle_alpha   90.00
_cell.angle_beta   90.00
_cell.angle_gamma   90.00
#
_symmetry.space_group_name_H-M   'P 1'
#
loop_
_entity.id
_entity.type
_entity.pdbx_description
1 polymer ?
#
loop_
_entity_poly.entity_id
_entity_poly.type
_entity_poly.pdbx_seq_one_letter_code
_entity_poly.pdbx_strand_id
1 'polypeptide(L)'
;MEYASIAVGIVLLFIVNKFILAPIRRLAINTVIGLFMLYIINSYGSIVGLHHVDVNPLVGLVIGFFGVPGVIIVTLFYTFV
;
A
#
# COMPACT_ATOMS: atom_id res chain seq x y z
N MET A 1 4.45 18.03 39.73
CA MET A 1 3.77 18.58 38.54
C MET A 1 4.51 18.26 37.23
N GLU A 2 5.85 18.22 37.21
CA GLU A 2 6.64 17.91 36.00
C GLU A 2 6.50 16.45 35.51
N TYR A 3 6.39 15.48 36.40
CA TYR A 3 6.24 14.07 35.97
C TYR A 3 4.92 13.80 35.24
N ALA A 4 3.87 14.58 35.52
CA ALA A 4 2.56 14.42 34.87
C ALA A 4 2.59 14.91 33.41
N SER A 5 3.27 16.03 33.12
CA SER A 5 3.41 16.53 31.74
C SER A 5 4.28 15.61 30.89
N ILE A 6 5.35 15.03 31.47
CA ILE A 6 6.17 14.02 30.81
C ILE A 6 5.35 12.77 30.47
N ALA A 7 4.55 12.28 31.41
CA ALA A 7 3.68 11.12 31.18
C ALA A 7 2.66 11.36 30.06
N VAL A 8 2.04 12.55 30.03
CA VAL A 8 1.12 12.95 28.95
C VAL A 8 1.83 13.00 27.59
N GLY A 9 3.04 13.55 27.54
CA GLY A 9 3.86 13.57 26.31
C GLY A 9 4.17 12.18 25.77
N ILE A 10 4.53 11.23 26.65
CA ILE A 10 4.81 9.84 26.27
C ILE A 10 3.55 9.17 25.72
N VAL A 11 2.39 9.36 26.35
CA VAL A 11 1.11 8.80 25.89
C VAL A 11 0.74 9.36 24.52
N LEU A 12 0.90 10.66 24.30
CA LEU A 12 0.64 11.30 23.00
C LEU A 12 1.56 10.73 21.91
N LEU A 13 2.86 10.59 22.18
CA LEU A 13 3.80 9.97 21.25
C LEU A 13 3.44 8.52 20.93
N PHE A 14 2.97 7.76 21.93
CA PHE A 14 2.54 6.39 21.72
C PHE A 14 1.30 6.30 20.80
N ILE A 15 0.32 7.19 21.00
CA ILE A 15 -0.86 7.29 20.15
C ILE A 15 -0.46 7.65 18.71
N VAL A 16 0.37 8.68 18.54
CA VAL A 16 0.85 9.12 17.20
C VAL A 16 1.58 7.99 16.49
N ASN A 17 2.50 7.30 17.17
CA ASN A 17 3.24 6.18 16.58
C ASN A 17 2.30 5.04 16.15
N LYS A 18 1.33 4.68 16.99
CA LYS A 18 0.43 3.56 16.71
C LYS A 18 -0.61 3.88 15.64
N PHE A 19 -1.10 5.11 15.56
CA PHE A 19 -2.14 5.51 14.59
C PHE A 19 -1.59 6.03 13.27
N ILE A 20 -0.39 6.59 13.22
CA ILE A 20 0.16 7.19 11.99
C ILE A 20 1.29 6.33 11.42
N LEU A 21 2.32 6.03 12.21
CA LEU A 21 3.49 5.31 11.70
C LEU A 21 3.18 3.84 11.37
N ALA A 22 2.38 3.16 12.21
CA ALA A 22 2.03 1.77 11.98
C ALA A 22 1.26 1.53 10.65
N PRO A 23 0.21 2.29 10.30
CA PRO A 23 -0.46 2.11 9.01
C PRO A 23 0.40 2.56 7.83
N ILE A 24 1.16 3.65 7.94
CA ILE A 24 2.05 4.10 6.85
C ILE A 24 3.09 3.03 6.52
N ARG A 25 3.68 2.39 7.54
CA ARG A 25 4.64 1.31 7.32
C ARG A 25 4.03 0.12 6.60
N ARG A 26 2.80 -0.27 6.97
CA ARG A 26 2.08 -1.36 6.29
C ARG A 26 1.73 -0.98 4.85
N LEU A 27 1.26 0.24 4.64
CA LEU A 27 0.95 0.77 3.31
C LEU A 27 2.18 0.73 2.40
N ALA A 28 3.32 1.23 2.88
CA ALA A 28 4.57 1.25 2.11
C ALA A 28 5.03 -0.17 1.71
N ILE A 29 5.01 -1.12 2.64
CA ILE A 29 5.40 -2.51 2.35
C ILE A 29 4.45 -3.14 1.33
N ASN A 30 3.14 -2.95 1.51
CA ASN A 30 2.12 -3.46 0.60
C ASN A 30 2.21 -2.83 -0.79
N THR A 31 2.45 -1.51 -0.88
CA THR A 31 2.66 -0.79 -2.13
C THR A 31 3.88 -1.33 -2.86
N VAL A 32 5.02 -1.49 -2.17
CA VAL A 32 6.26 -1.98 -2.80
C VAL A 32 6.08 -3.40 -3.32
N ILE A 33 5.54 -4.31 -2.50
CA ILE A 33 5.32 -5.71 -2.91
C ILE A 33 4.33 -5.79 -4.06
N GLY A 34 3.22 -5.03 -3.98
CA GLY A 34 2.19 -5.11 -4.99
C GLY A 34 2.59 -4.43 -6.31
N LEU A 35 3.33 -3.32 -6.27
CA LEU A 35 3.90 -2.72 -7.49
C LEU A 35 4.94 -3.65 -8.13
N PHE A 36 5.74 -4.35 -7.32
CA PHE A 36 6.66 -5.36 -7.81
C PHE A 36 5.93 -6.52 -8.49
N MET A 37 4.84 -7.01 -7.90
CA MET A 37 3.97 -8.01 -8.54
C MET A 37 3.35 -7.49 -9.84
N LEU A 38 2.85 -6.25 -9.85
CA LEU A 38 2.25 -5.63 -11.03
C LEU A 38 3.28 -5.48 -12.15
N TYR A 39 4.54 -5.18 -11.83
CA TYR A 39 5.63 -5.14 -12.79
C TYR A 39 5.88 -6.51 -13.45
N ILE A 40 5.86 -7.60 -12.67
CA ILE A 40 5.97 -8.96 -13.18
C ILE A 40 4.77 -9.28 -14.08
N ILE A 41 3.55 -8.97 -13.62
CA ILE A 41 2.32 -9.18 -14.40
C ILE A 41 2.36 -8.36 -15.70
N ASN A 42 2.82 -7.11 -15.68
CA ASN A 42 2.91 -6.30 -16.90
C ASN A 42 3.98 -6.83 -17.88
N SER A 43 5.04 -7.46 -17.37
CA SER A 43 6.12 -8.00 -18.19
C SER A 43 5.76 -9.34 -18.84
N TYR A 44 5.09 -10.23 -18.10
CA TYR A 44 4.76 -11.59 -18.55
C TYR A 44 3.28 -11.82 -18.84
N GLY A 45 2.41 -10.89 -18.47
CA GLY A 45 0.95 -10.98 -18.60
C GLY A 45 0.48 -11.02 -20.05
N SER A 46 1.26 -10.47 -20.99
CA SER A 46 1.00 -10.63 -22.43
C SER A 46 0.98 -12.10 -22.87
N ILE A 47 1.66 -13.01 -22.17
CA ILE A 47 1.65 -14.45 -22.46
C ILE A 47 0.32 -15.09 -22.03
N VAL A 48 -0.33 -14.53 -21.01
CA VAL A 48 -1.58 -15.00 -20.41
C VAL A 48 -2.80 -14.22 -20.94
N GLY A 49 -2.60 -13.26 -21.84
CA GLY A 49 -3.66 -12.41 -22.39
C GLY A 49 -4.12 -11.28 -21.45
N LEU A 50 -3.32 -10.94 -20.43
CA LEU A 50 -3.60 -9.81 -19.53
C LEU A 50 -3.15 -8.50 -20.17
N HIS A 51 -3.99 -7.47 -20.06
CA HIS A 51 -3.67 -6.13 -20.55
C HIS A 51 -2.65 -5.42 -19.66
N HIS A 52 -1.88 -4.51 -20.28
CA HIS A 52 -0.89 -3.70 -19.57
C HIS A 52 -1.59 -2.71 -18.65
N VAL A 53 -1.21 -2.72 -17.37
CA VAL A 53 -1.72 -1.78 -16.38
C VAL A 53 -0.76 -0.59 -16.28
N ASP A 54 -1.26 0.61 -16.54
CA ASP A 54 -0.46 1.83 -16.36
C ASP A 54 -0.19 2.09 -14.86
N VAL A 55 1.09 2.07 -14.49
CA VAL A 55 1.50 2.36 -13.11
C VAL A 55 1.45 3.86 -12.87
N ASN A 56 0.45 4.30 -12.11
CA ASN A 56 0.28 5.68 -11.69
C ASN A 56 0.16 5.78 -10.15
N PRO A 57 0.26 6.99 -9.56
CA PRO A 57 0.16 7.17 -8.11
C PRO A 57 -1.15 6.63 -7.51
N LEU A 58 -2.25 6.69 -8.25
CA LEU A 58 -3.55 6.19 -7.80
C LEU A 58 -3.56 4.66 -7.70
N VAL A 59 -3.02 3.96 -8.72
CA VAL A 59 -2.86 2.50 -8.72
C VAL A 59 -1.94 2.06 -7.58
N GLY A 60 -0.82 2.76 -7.35
CA GLY A 60 0.06 2.50 -6.22
C GLY A 60 -0.61 2.68 -4.85
N LEU A 61 -1.54 3.64 -4.73
CA LEU A 61 -2.32 3.88 -3.53
C LEU A 61 -3.33 2.74 -3.29
N VAL A 62 -4.07 2.33 -4.33
CA VAL A 62 -5.02 1.20 -4.25
C VAL A 62 -4.28 -0.07 -3.84
N ILE A 63 -3.14 -0.36 -4.47
CA ILE A 63 -2.29 -1.49 -4.10
C ILE A 63 -1.71 -1.33 -2.69
N GLY A 64 -1.38 -0.12 -2.25
CA GLY A 64 -0.91 0.12 -0.87
C GLY A 64 -1.95 -0.19 0.19
N PHE A 65 -3.20 0.22 -0.04
CA PHE A 65 -4.31 -0.02 0.88
C PHE A 65 -4.74 -1.49 0.89
N PHE A 66 -4.88 -2.10 -0.28
CA PHE A 66 -5.41 -3.46 -0.41
C PHE A 66 -4.33 -4.55 -0.43
N GLY A 67 -3.06 -4.19 -0.66
CA GLY A 67 -1.94 -5.14 -0.81
C GLY A 67 -2.04 -5.98 -2.09
N VAL A 68 -1.67 -7.26 -1.97
CA VAL A 68 -1.76 -8.24 -3.06
C VAL A 68 -3.18 -8.35 -3.65
N PRO A 69 -4.28 -8.38 -2.87
CA PRO A 69 -5.63 -8.28 -3.42
C PRO A 69 -5.85 -7.08 -4.35
N GLY A 70 -5.23 -5.94 -4.05
CA GLY A 70 -5.34 -4.73 -4.88
C GLY A 70 -4.73 -4.91 -6.27
N VAL A 71 -3.62 -5.65 -6.37
CA VAL A 71 -2.97 -6.00 -7.63
C VAL A 71 -3.95 -6.77 -8.53
N ILE A 72 -4.62 -7.78 -7.97
CA ILE A 72 -5.58 -8.62 -8.70
C ILE A 72 -6.74 -7.77 -9.23
N ILE A 73 -7.33 -6.93 -8.37
CA ILE A 73 -8.46 -6.07 -8.75
C ILE A 73 -8.07 -5.14 -9.90
N VAL A 74 -6.92 -4.47 -9.79
CA VAL A 74 -6.45 -3.53 -10.80
C VAL A 74 -6.15 -4.23 -12.14
N THR A 75 -5.48 -5.38 -12.10
CA THR A 75 -5.18 -6.16 -13.32
C THR A 75 -6.46 -6.64 -14.00
N LEU A 76 -7.44 -7.15 -13.24
CA LEU A 76 -8.73 -7.56 -13.81
C LEU A 76 -9.49 -6.35 -14.38
N PHE A 77 -9.50 -5.22 -13.67
CA PHE A 77 -10.16 -4.00 -14.13
C PHE A 77 -9.64 -3.55 -15.51
N TYR A 78 -8.32 -3.46 -15.68
CA TYR A 78 -7.70 -3.11 -16.96
C TYR A 78 -7.87 -4.17 -18.06
N THR A 79 -8.19 -5.41 -17.70
CA THR A 79 -8.39 -6.50 -18.67
C THR A 79 -9.83 -6.57 -19.18
N PHE A 80 -10.82 -6.19 -18.36
CA PHE A 80 -12.24 -6.26 -18.70
C PHE A 80 -12.89 -4.94 -19.12
N VAL A 81 -12.21 -3.82 -18.90
CA VAL A 81 -12.65 -2.46 -19.26
C VAL A 81 -11.76 -1.93 -20.37
#